data_AF-A0A935F3A9-F1
#
_entry.id   AF-A0A935F3A9-F1
#
_cell.length_a   1.000
_cell.length_b   1.000
_cell.length_c   1.000
_cell.angle_alpha   90.00
_cell.angle_beta   90.00
_cell.angle_gamma   90.00
#
_symmetry.space_group_name_H-M   'P 1'
#
loop_
_entity.id
_entity.type
_entity.pdbx_description
1 polymer ?
#
loop_
_entity_poly.entity_id
_entity_poly.type
_entity_poly.pdbx_seq_one_letter_code
_entity_poly.pdbx_strand_id
1 'polypeptide(L)'
;MEDVARAAGVSAITVSRALNAPDKLAPATLRAVRDAIDRLGYVPNLTAGSLASNRSRIVAVIVPTIANSIFAETVGGLAKALAHHGYQLLLGQTGYRLEEEASLVDAFLGRRVDGLVLTGVAHARGVRGRLRRAGVPVVETWDLTARPIDMAVGFGNDEAGRAAARYVIAKGRRSLAFIGGPDDRSAKRLAGFRDTARECGTGEVLVATLPPSASPGEGAEALAGLLGCGRPDAVFCSNDTIAAGVLFECARRRIAVPRDLAVMGFADLPIAAAIEPTLTSIQVRATEMGSRAAAMLLARLTGEAPRDRIVDLGVSRSSSGRAPRAGAGPGGGGGPGGGGGGGAGGGGGAPGGGGAGGGGGGGAGGGGGGGGGGGGGGGGGGGGGRGAGGGGGGGGGGLPARSASMRAPPVADSLAPDLGRNLPRIRPQRRRGPVTTQARPLPANPRSMPTPTITR
;
A
#
# COMPACT_ATOMS: atom_id res chain seq x y z
N MET A 1 -15.35 30.21 -21.54
CA MET A 1 -14.73 31.37 -20.85
C MET A 1 -15.24 32.67 -21.43
N GLU A 2 -15.28 32.82 -22.76
CA GLU A 2 -15.88 34.00 -23.42
C GLU A 2 -17.34 34.22 -23.05
N ASP A 3 -18.15 33.15 -22.97
CA ASP A 3 -19.56 33.28 -22.56
C ASP A 3 -19.72 33.74 -21.11
N VAL A 4 -18.84 33.28 -20.21
CA VAL A 4 -18.78 33.76 -18.81
C VAL A 4 -18.39 35.25 -18.78
N ALA A 5 -17.40 35.64 -19.59
CA ALA A 5 -16.94 37.02 -19.68
C ALA A 5 -18.08 37.95 -20.14
N ARG A 6 -18.82 37.53 -21.17
CA ARG A 6 -20.00 38.23 -21.69
C ARG A 6 -21.11 38.32 -20.64
N ALA A 7 -21.41 37.21 -19.96
CA ALA A 7 -22.45 37.14 -18.94
C ALA A 7 -22.13 37.91 -17.64
N ALA A 8 -20.85 38.14 -17.35
CA ALA A 8 -20.38 38.93 -16.20
C ALA A 8 -20.02 40.38 -16.56
N GLY A 9 -20.07 40.77 -17.84
CA GLY A 9 -19.71 42.12 -18.29
C GLY A 9 -18.22 42.45 -18.16
N VAL A 10 -17.34 41.45 -18.24
CA VAL A 10 -15.88 41.62 -18.08
C VAL A 10 -15.10 40.99 -19.24
N SER A 11 -13.79 41.19 -19.29
CA SER A 11 -12.92 40.53 -20.29
C SER A 11 -12.61 39.07 -19.92
N ALA A 12 -12.27 38.25 -20.91
CA ALA A 12 -11.82 36.86 -20.66
C ALA A 12 -10.58 36.79 -19.75
N ILE A 13 -9.68 37.79 -19.81
CA ILE A 13 -8.54 37.93 -18.90
C ILE A 13 -9.02 38.13 -17.45
N THR A 14 -10.09 38.89 -17.24
CA THR A 14 -10.67 39.11 -15.91
C THR A 14 -11.30 37.83 -15.37
N VAL A 15 -11.98 37.05 -16.20
CA VAL A 15 -12.48 35.71 -15.82
C VAL A 15 -11.32 34.77 -15.47
N SER A 16 -10.25 34.74 -16.27
CA SER A 16 -9.06 33.95 -15.97
C SER A 16 -8.41 34.37 -14.64
N ARG A 17 -8.33 35.67 -14.35
CA ARG A 17 -7.85 36.18 -13.05
C ARG A 17 -8.79 35.79 -11.90
N ALA A 18 -10.10 35.79 -12.10
CA ALA A 18 -11.07 35.38 -11.07
C ALA A 18 -10.90 33.90 -10.70
N LEU A 19 -10.52 33.07 -11.67
CA LEU A 19 -10.26 31.64 -11.46
C LEU A 19 -8.90 31.36 -10.83
N ASN A 20 -7.85 32.11 -11.20
CA ASN A 20 -6.47 31.80 -10.82
C ASN A 20 -5.88 32.68 -9.70
N ALA A 21 -6.39 33.90 -9.53
CA ALA A 21 -5.91 34.89 -8.58
C ALA A 21 -7.09 35.78 -8.08
N PRO A 22 -8.12 35.18 -7.45
CA PRO A 22 -9.33 35.89 -7.05
C PRO A 22 -9.06 37.08 -6.13
N ASP A 23 -8.01 37.01 -5.30
CA ASP A 23 -7.64 38.05 -4.34
C ASP A 23 -7.14 39.34 -5.02
N LYS A 24 -6.82 39.30 -6.32
CA LYS A 24 -6.39 40.46 -7.10
C LYS A 24 -7.56 41.22 -7.74
N LEU A 25 -8.80 40.83 -7.48
CA LEU A 25 -9.99 41.43 -8.06
C LEU A 25 -10.82 42.13 -7.01
N ALA A 26 -11.49 43.21 -7.43
CA ALA A 26 -12.48 43.86 -6.58
C ALA A 26 -13.59 42.86 -6.21
N PRO A 27 -14.08 42.85 -4.95
CA PRO A 27 -15.09 41.90 -4.49
C PRO A 27 -16.35 41.86 -5.38
N ALA A 28 -16.77 43.01 -5.92
CA ALA A 28 -17.91 43.11 -6.82
C ALA A 28 -17.68 42.37 -8.15
N THR A 29 -16.50 42.54 -8.76
CA THR A 29 -16.11 41.86 -10.00
C THR A 29 -15.98 40.36 -9.80
N LEU A 30 -15.38 39.93 -8.68
CA LEU A 30 -15.25 38.51 -8.35
C LEU A 30 -16.61 37.84 -8.17
N ARG A 31 -17.57 38.51 -7.50
CA ARG A 31 -18.95 38.03 -7.37
C ARG A 31 -19.64 37.90 -8.73
N ALA A 32 -19.61 38.95 -9.56
CA ALA A 32 -20.25 38.92 -10.88
C ALA A 32 -19.74 37.76 -11.76
N VAL A 33 -18.43 37.47 -11.71
CA VAL A 33 -17.87 36.33 -12.43
C VAL A 33 -18.31 34.99 -11.84
N ARG A 34 -18.34 34.84 -10.51
CA ARG A 34 -18.82 33.60 -9.85
C ARG A 34 -20.29 33.32 -10.17
N ASP A 35 -21.15 34.33 -10.09
CA ASP A 35 -22.57 34.19 -10.41
C ASP A 35 -22.79 33.79 -11.89
N ALA A 36 -21.97 34.32 -12.80
CA ALA A 36 -22.00 33.95 -14.21
C ALA A 36 -21.50 32.51 -14.44
N ILE A 37 -20.48 32.06 -13.70
CA ILE A 37 -19.99 30.67 -13.75
C ILE A 37 -21.09 29.71 -13.29
N ASP A 38 -21.68 29.97 -12.13
CA ASP A 38 -22.70 29.10 -11.54
C ASP A 38 -23.94 29.01 -12.43
N ARG A 39 -24.40 30.16 -12.95
CA ARG A 39 -25.56 30.23 -13.86
C ARG A 39 -25.33 29.47 -15.17
N LEU A 40 -24.11 29.47 -15.69
CA LEU A 40 -23.76 28.83 -16.96
C LEU A 40 -23.25 27.39 -16.79
N GLY A 41 -23.05 26.92 -15.56
CA GLY A 41 -22.41 25.63 -15.29
C GLY A 41 -20.99 25.52 -15.84
N TYR A 42 -20.27 26.63 -15.94
CA TYR A 42 -18.95 26.66 -16.58
C TYR A 42 -17.90 25.96 -15.72
N VAL A 43 -17.32 24.88 -16.23
CA VAL A 43 -16.17 24.21 -15.60
C VAL A 43 -14.86 24.67 -16.28
N PRO A 44 -13.90 25.25 -15.54
CA PRO A 44 -12.62 25.64 -16.10
C PRO A 44 -11.87 24.46 -16.73
N ASN A 45 -11.35 24.65 -17.95
CA ASN A 45 -10.50 23.66 -18.59
C ASN A 45 -9.08 23.73 -18.00
N LEU A 46 -8.78 22.82 -17.08
CA LEU A 46 -7.48 22.74 -16.41
C LEU A 46 -6.34 22.34 -17.35
N THR A 47 -6.63 21.65 -18.47
CA THR A 47 -5.65 21.28 -19.50
C THR A 47 -5.15 22.51 -20.27
N ALA A 48 -6.04 23.46 -20.57
CA ALA A 48 -5.65 24.73 -21.18
C ALA A 48 -4.80 25.57 -20.21
N GLY A 49 -5.15 25.56 -18.92
CA GLY A 49 -4.37 26.23 -17.86
C GLY A 49 -2.99 25.60 -17.61
N SER A 50 -2.88 24.28 -17.71
CA SER A 50 -1.60 23.58 -17.53
C SER A 50 -0.64 23.79 -18.68
N LEU A 51 -1.12 23.97 -19.91
CA LEU A 51 -0.29 24.32 -21.06
C LEU A 51 0.33 25.71 -20.91
N ALA A 52 -0.44 26.68 -20.40
CA ALA A 52 0.02 28.04 -20.17
C ALA A 52 0.97 28.17 -18.97
N SER A 53 0.75 27.38 -17.91
CA SER A 53 1.55 27.44 -16.67
C SER A 53 2.67 26.40 -16.59
N ASN A 54 2.72 25.47 -17.55
CA ASN A 54 3.56 24.28 -17.54
C ASN A 54 3.47 23.46 -16.22
N ARG A 55 2.32 23.51 -15.54
CA ARG A 55 2.02 22.73 -14.33
C ARG A 55 0.64 22.11 -14.43
N SER A 56 0.55 20.79 -14.29
CA SER A 56 -0.72 20.05 -14.29
C SER A 56 -1.46 20.16 -12.97
N ARG A 57 -0.76 20.43 -11.86
CA ARG A 57 -1.25 20.24 -10.48
C ARG A 57 -1.75 18.83 -10.23
N ILE A 58 -1.17 17.84 -10.90
CA ILE A 58 -1.48 16.43 -10.73
C ILE A 58 -0.25 15.72 -10.22
N VAL A 59 -0.39 14.97 -9.13
CA VAL A 59 0.58 13.96 -8.72
C VAL A 59 -0.05 12.59 -8.98
N ALA A 60 0.73 11.64 -9.48
CA ALA A 60 0.29 10.26 -9.60
C ALA A 60 0.91 9.37 -8.53
N VAL A 61 0.14 8.40 -8.03
CA VAL A 61 0.61 7.33 -7.15
C VAL A 61 0.33 5.99 -7.80
N ILE A 62 1.33 5.11 -7.81
CA ILE A 62 1.20 3.73 -8.30
C ILE A 62 1.33 2.79 -7.11
N VAL A 63 0.25 2.05 -6.83
CA VAL A 63 0.17 1.06 -5.76
C VAL A 63 -0.08 -0.34 -6.31
N PRO A 64 0.31 -1.41 -5.59
CA PRO A 64 0.00 -2.77 -6.01
C PRO A 64 -1.49 -3.12 -5.95
N THR A 65 -2.18 -2.68 -4.90
CA THR A 65 -3.60 -2.94 -4.67
C THR A 65 -4.24 -1.83 -3.81
N ILE A 66 -5.54 -1.59 -3.99
CA ILE A 66 -6.37 -0.73 -3.12
C ILE A 66 -7.33 -1.53 -2.23
N ALA A 67 -7.64 -2.78 -2.58
CA ALA A 67 -8.55 -3.62 -1.82
C ALA A 67 -7.88 -4.15 -0.56
N ASN A 68 -8.50 -3.93 0.61
CA ASN A 68 -7.99 -4.35 1.93
C ASN A 68 -6.48 -4.04 2.09
N SER A 69 -6.11 -2.86 1.60
CA SER A 69 -4.73 -2.56 1.23
C SER A 69 -3.98 -1.88 2.37
N ILE A 70 -2.81 -2.44 2.69
CA ILE A 70 -1.81 -1.80 3.53
C ILE A 70 -1.36 -0.43 2.99
N PHE A 71 -1.55 -0.17 1.70
CA PHE A 71 -1.16 1.08 1.03
C PHE A 71 -2.20 2.20 1.16
N ALA A 72 -3.44 1.90 1.57
CA ALA A 72 -4.55 2.85 1.57
C ALA A 72 -4.27 4.06 2.48
N GLU A 73 -3.69 3.84 3.67
CA GLU A 73 -3.30 4.92 4.58
C GLU A 73 -2.19 5.81 4.02
N THR A 74 -1.22 5.23 3.28
CA THR A 74 -0.20 6.01 2.57
C THR A 74 -0.83 6.88 1.50
N VAL A 75 -1.77 6.35 0.72
CA VAL A 75 -2.53 7.13 -0.27
C VAL A 75 -3.35 8.24 0.41
N GLY A 76 -4.00 7.95 1.53
CA GLY A 76 -4.75 8.93 2.31
C GLY A 76 -3.88 10.07 2.85
N GLY A 77 -2.73 9.73 3.45
CA GLY A 77 -1.75 10.71 3.93
C GLY A 77 -1.18 11.58 2.80
N LEU A 78 -0.88 10.97 1.66
CA LEU A 78 -0.42 11.65 0.44
C LEU A 78 -1.50 12.61 -0.10
N ALA A 79 -2.73 12.12 -0.29
CA ALA A 79 -3.85 12.89 -0.81
C ALA A 79 -4.17 14.09 0.08
N LYS A 80 -4.24 13.89 1.40
CA LYS A 80 -4.50 14.96 2.36
C LYS A 80 -3.43 16.05 2.27
N ALA A 81 -2.15 15.68 2.29
CA ALA A 81 -1.05 16.64 2.25
C ALA A 81 -1.01 17.42 0.92
N LEU A 82 -1.19 16.74 -0.22
CA LEU A 82 -1.20 17.37 -1.54
C LEU A 82 -2.38 18.32 -1.75
N ALA A 83 -3.57 17.96 -1.25
CA ALA A 83 -4.78 18.75 -1.41
C ALA A 83 -4.64 20.17 -0.80
N HIS A 84 -3.89 20.31 0.30
CA HIS A 84 -3.62 21.62 0.92
C HIS A 84 -2.83 22.57 0.01
N HIS A 85 -2.15 22.03 -1.01
CA HIS A 85 -1.39 22.78 -2.00
C HIS A 85 -2.08 22.82 -3.38
N GLY A 86 -3.36 22.43 -3.44
CA GLY A 86 -4.15 22.47 -4.68
C GLY A 86 -3.76 21.40 -5.71
N TYR A 87 -3.07 20.34 -5.28
CA TYR A 87 -2.74 19.20 -6.13
C TYR A 87 -3.84 18.14 -6.07
N GLN A 88 -4.13 17.55 -7.23
CA GLN A 88 -4.99 16.37 -7.37
C GLN A 88 -4.14 15.10 -7.41
N LEU A 89 -4.67 14.00 -6.87
CA LEU A 89 -4.00 12.70 -6.89
C LEU A 89 -4.65 11.78 -7.93
N LEU A 90 -3.86 11.29 -8.89
CA LEU A 90 -4.23 10.18 -9.76
C LEU A 90 -3.68 8.87 -9.20
N LEU A 91 -4.50 7.84 -9.16
CA LEU A 91 -4.10 6.53 -8.64
C LEU A 91 -4.06 5.50 -9.78
N GLY A 92 -2.96 4.75 -9.85
CA GLY A 92 -2.82 3.57 -10.70
C GLY A 92 -2.57 2.31 -9.87
N GLN A 93 -3.18 1.19 -10.27
CA GLN A 93 -3.01 -0.10 -9.60
C GLN A 93 -2.29 -1.10 -10.49
N THR A 94 -1.25 -1.76 -9.99
CA THR A 94 -0.44 -2.70 -10.81
C THR A 94 -0.82 -4.17 -10.67
N GLY A 95 -1.56 -4.54 -9.62
CA GLY A 95 -1.77 -5.95 -9.28
C GLY A 95 -0.46 -6.71 -9.02
N TYR A 96 0.58 -6.02 -8.52
CA TYR A 96 1.94 -6.53 -8.32
C TYR A 96 2.71 -6.89 -9.61
N ARG A 97 2.25 -6.45 -10.79
CA ARG A 97 2.90 -6.70 -12.08
C ARG A 97 3.76 -5.52 -12.49
N LEU A 98 5.07 -5.75 -12.72
CA LEU A 98 6.00 -4.69 -13.09
C LEU A 98 5.73 -4.13 -14.50
N GLU A 99 5.18 -4.94 -15.40
CA GLU A 99 4.81 -4.50 -16.76
C GLU A 99 3.63 -3.52 -16.73
N GLU A 100 2.70 -3.72 -15.78
CA GLU A 100 1.58 -2.80 -15.56
C GLU A 100 2.07 -1.47 -14.96
N GLU A 101 3.04 -1.52 -14.04
CA GLU A 101 3.73 -0.33 -13.54
C GLU A 101 4.33 0.48 -14.69
N ALA A 102 5.06 -0.15 -15.61
CA ALA A 102 5.66 0.53 -16.76
C ALA A 102 4.61 1.22 -17.65
N SER A 103 3.49 0.55 -17.89
CA SER A 103 2.38 1.06 -18.69
C SER A 103 1.69 2.26 -18.03
N LEU A 104 1.49 2.19 -16.70
CA LEU A 104 0.95 3.30 -15.91
C LEU A 104 1.91 4.49 -15.85
N VAL A 105 3.22 4.24 -15.73
CA VAL A 105 4.24 5.31 -15.81
C VAL A 105 4.13 6.04 -17.15
N ASP A 106 4.02 5.32 -18.27
CA ASP A 106 3.86 5.95 -19.59
C ASP A 106 2.57 6.75 -19.70
N ALA A 107 1.47 6.18 -19.21
CA ALA A 107 0.17 6.83 -19.19
C ALA A 107 0.15 8.12 -18.35
N PHE A 108 0.89 8.16 -17.24
CA PHE A 108 0.97 9.35 -16.37
C PHE A 108 1.97 10.39 -16.89
N LEU A 109 3.09 9.97 -17.46
CA LEU A 109 4.00 10.88 -18.17
C LEU A 109 3.29 11.54 -19.36
N GLY A 110 2.48 10.78 -20.11
CA GLY A 110 1.65 11.32 -21.19
C GLY A 110 0.60 12.34 -20.73
N ARG A 111 0.16 12.27 -19.47
CA ARG A 111 -0.72 13.25 -18.82
C ARG A 111 0.03 14.42 -18.18
N ARG A 112 1.36 14.49 -18.32
CA ARG A 112 2.22 15.52 -17.74
C ARG A 112 2.03 15.71 -16.24
N VAL A 113 1.93 14.62 -15.49
CA VAL A 113 1.89 14.71 -14.03
C VAL A 113 3.12 15.44 -13.51
N ASP A 114 2.92 16.29 -12.51
CA ASP A 114 3.97 17.09 -11.90
C ASP A 114 4.86 16.23 -11.00
N GLY A 115 4.36 15.12 -10.45
CA GLY A 115 5.13 14.21 -9.61
C GLY A 115 4.60 12.78 -9.62
N LEU A 116 5.46 11.83 -9.25
CA LEU A 116 5.14 10.41 -9.18
C LEU A 116 5.54 9.82 -7.83
N VAL A 117 4.66 8.99 -7.26
CA VAL A 117 4.94 8.15 -6.10
C VAL A 117 4.84 6.69 -6.53
N LEU A 118 5.91 5.92 -6.33
CA LEU A 118 5.97 4.50 -6.67
C LEU A 118 6.08 3.65 -5.40
N THR A 119 5.47 2.47 -5.40
CA THR A 119 5.52 1.56 -4.25
C THR A 119 6.59 0.49 -4.45
N GLY A 120 7.60 0.49 -3.60
CA GLY A 120 8.80 -0.35 -3.70
C GLY A 120 9.92 0.31 -4.50
N VAL A 121 11.06 -0.39 -4.57
CA VAL A 121 12.29 0.06 -5.25
C VAL A 121 12.71 -0.85 -6.42
N ALA A 122 11.99 -1.96 -6.59
CA ALA A 122 12.11 -2.87 -7.72
C ALA A 122 11.07 -2.48 -8.78
N HIS A 123 11.55 -2.14 -9.98
CA HIS A 123 10.72 -1.63 -11.08
C HIS A 123 11.03 -2.39 -12.37
N ALA A 124 10.11 -2.35 -13.33
CA ALA A 124 10.36 -2.90 -14.66
C ALA A 124 11.62 -2.30 -15.31
N ARG A 125 12.26 -3.10 -16.17
CA ARG A 125 13.46 -2.69 -16.90
C ARG A 125 13.17 -1.40 -17.69
N GLY A 126 14.04 -0.40 -17.53
CA GLY A 126 13.95 0.87 -18.25
C GLY A 126 13.11 1.95 -17.57
N VAL A 127 12.21 1.62 -16.63
CA VAL A 127 11.37 2.58 -15.89
C VAL A 127 12.24 3.63 -15.20
N ARG A 128 13.26 3.20 -14.43
CA ARG A 128 14.19 4.11 -13.74
C ARG A 128 14.85 5.10 -14.70
N GLY A 129 15.34 4.62 -15.84
CA GLY A 129 16.01 5.47 -16.83
C GLY A 129 15.05 6.43 -17.53
N ARG A 130 13.83 5.99 -17.80
CA ARG A 130 12.77 6.81 -18.40
C ARG A 130 12.37 7.96 -17.46
N LEU A 131 12.10 7.65 -16.19
CA LEU A 131 11.73 8.65 -15.19
C LEU A 131 12.84 9.68 -14.96
N ARG A 132 14.10 9.25 -14.89
CA ARG A 132 15.25 10.16 -14.82
C ARG A 132 15.33 11.12 -16.01
N ARG A 133 15.11 10.63 -17.24
CA ARG A 133 15.10 11.46 -18.45
C ARG A 133 13.89 12.40 -18.52
N ALA A 134 12.74 11.98 -18.01
CA ALA A 134 11.55 12.80 -17.97
C ALA A 134 11.68 13.98 -17.00
N GLY A 135 12.58 13.89 -16.00
CA GLY A 135 12.84 14.98 -15.05
C GLY A 135 11.70 15.23 -14.04
N VAL A 136 10.67 14.38 -14.05
CA VAL A 136 9.56 14.44 -13.10
C VAL A 136 10.06 13.99 -11.71
N PRO A 137 9.81 14.75 -10.63
CA PRO A 137 10.09 14.32 -9.26
C PRO A 137 9.45 12.96 -8.93
N VAL A 138 10.24 12.05 -8.35
CA VAL A 138 9.78 10.70 -8.00
C VAL A 138 10.09 10.38 -6.54
N VAL A 139 9.10 9.85 -5.81
CA VAL A 139 9.32 9.26 -4.48
C VAL A 139 9.02 7.77 -4.52
N GLU A 140 10.03 6.95 -4.25
CA GLU A 140 9.85 5.52 -3.95
C GLU A 140 9.40 5.35 -2.50
N THR A 141 8.40 4.50 -2.26
CA THR A 141 7.81 4.28 -0.92
C THR A 141 7.87 2.81 -0.51
N TRP A 142 7.54 2.49 0.74
CA TRP A 142 7.38 1.12 1.24
C TRP A 142 8.63 0.23 1.27
N ASP A 143 9.78 0.78 0.89
CA ASP A 143 11.07 0.13 0.96
C ASP A 143 12.19 1.18 0.89
N LEU A 144 13.41 0.78 1.21
CA LEU A 144 14.58 1.65 1.17
C LEU A 144 15.65 1.13 0.21
N THR A 145 16.34 2.06 -0.44
CA THR A 145 17.47 1.77 -1.32
C THR A 145 18.48 2.91 -1.22
N ALA A 146 19.77 2.57 -1.27
CA ALA A 146 20.84 3.58 -1.30
C ALA A 146 20.86 4.40 -2.62
N ARG A 147 20.16 3.93 -3.65
CA ARG A 147 20.17 4.55 -4.99
C ARG A 147 18.77 4.78 -5.53
N PRO A 148 17.93 5.62 -4.88
CA PRO A 148 16.58 5.86 -5.36
C PRO A 148 16.56 6.56 -6.72
N ILE A 149 15.43 6.53 -7.43
CA ILE A 149 15.22 7.22 -8.71
C ILE A 149 15.45 8.71 -8.50
N ASP A 150 14.78 9.31 -7.53
CA ASP A 150 15.06 10.67 -7.08
C ASP A 150 15.13 10.69 -5.55
N MET A 151 14.04 10.27 -4.90
CA MET A 151 13.87 10.24 -3.45
C MET A 151 13.22 8.94 -2.97
N ALA A 152 13.37 8.62 -1.68
CA ALA A 152 12.68 7.50 -1.06
C ALA A 152 12.22 7.80 0.37
N VAL A 153 11.08 7.23 0.77
CA VAL A 153 10.63 7.18 2.16
C VAL A 153 10.05 5.81 2.48
N GLY A 154 10.54 5.16 3.53
CA GLY A 154 10.17 3.77 3.79
C GLY A 154 10.70 3.27 5.12
N PHE A 155 10.94 1.96 5.18
CA PHE A 155 11.51 1.26 6.33
C PHE A 155 12.20 -0.01 5.85
N GLY A 156 13.06 -0.60 6.67
CA GLY A 156 13.70 -1.88 6.39
C GLY A 156 12.72 -3.05 6.47
N ASN A 157 12.33 -3.63 5.33
CA ASN A 157 11.48 -4.83 5.31
C ASN A 157 12.18 -6.04 5.91
N ASP A 158 13.48 -6.20 5.69
CA ASP A 158 14.31 -7.19 6.36
C ASP A 158 14.36 -6.97 7.88
N GLU A 159 14.50 -5.73 8.34
CA GLU A 159 14.45 -5.42 9.77
C GLU A 159 13.09 -5.73 10.39
N ALA A 160 11.99 -5.50 9.67
CA ALA A 160 10.66 -5.92 10.12
C ALA A 160 10.57 -7.46 10.31
N GLY A 161 11.17 -8.22 9.39
CA GLY A 161 11.30 -9.67 9.53
C GLY A 161 12.12 -10.07 10.76
N ARG A 162 13.28 -9.44 10.95
CA ARG A 162 14.15 -9.68 12.12
C ARG A 162 13.43 -9.36 13.43
N ALA A 163 12.74 -8.22 13.50
CA ALA A 163 11.97 -7.81 14.67
C ALA A 163 10.85 -8.82 15.02
N ALA A 164 10.13 -9.31 14.02
CA ALA A 164 9.11 -10.35 14.21
C ALA A 164 9.70 -11.66 14.75
N ALA A 165 10.82 -12.13 14.17
CA ALA A 165 11.51 -13.33 14.63
C ALA A 165 12.02 -13.19 16.07
N ARG A 166 12.75 -12.09 16.38
CA ARG A 166 13.24 -11.81 17.74
C ARG A 166 12.10 -11.84 18.75
N TYR A 167 10.95 -11.26 18.40
CA TYR A 167 9.79 -11.21 19.28
C TYR A 167 9.24 -12.61 19.60
N VAL A 168 8.90 -13.41 18.58
CA VAL A 168 8.31 -14.74 18.82
C VAL A 168 9.30 -15.68 19.52
N ILE A 169 10.59 -15.60 19.20
CA ILE A 169 11.64 -16.39 19.85
C ILE A 169 11.81 -15.97 21.32
N ALA A 170 11.79 -14.68 21.63
CA ALA A 170 11.83 -14.18 23.01
C ALA A 170 10.60 -14.65 23.83
N LYS A 171 9.48 -14.95 23.16
CA LYS A 171 8.29 -15.57 23.78
C LYS A 171 8.38 -17.10 23.87
N GLY A 172 9.54 -17.69 23.61
CA GLY A 172 9.82 -19.11 23.75
C GLY A 172 9.44 -19.97 22.53
N ARG A 173 9.05 -19.35 21.41
CA ARG A 173 8.65 -20.07 20.19
C ARG A 173 9.87 -20.56 19.42
N ARG A 174 9.80 -21.79 18.89
CA ARG A 174 10.95 -22.48 18.28
C ARG A 174 10.66 -23.09 16.91
N SER A 175 9.40 -23.37 16.60
CA SER A 175 8.95 -23.98 15.35
C SER A 175 8.22 -22.92 14.53
N LEU A 176 8.96 -22.23 13.67
CA LEU A 176 8.48 -20.98 13.07
C LEU A 176 7.94 -21.21 11.66
N ALA A 177 6.88 -20.49 11.32
CA ALA A 177 6.33 -20.42 9.98
C ALA A 177 6.19 -18.98 9.49
N PHE A 178 6.19 -18.81 8.18
CA PHE A 178 5.92 -17.55 7.50
C PHE A 178 4.88 -17.75 6.40
N ILE A 179 3.92 -16.82 6.30
CA ILE A 179 2.93 -16.79 5.22
C ILE A 179 3.01 -15.41 4.56
N GLY A 180 3.25 -15.36 3.25
CA GLY A 180 3.30 -14.08 2.57
C GLY A 180 3.19 -14.12 1.05
N GLY A 181 3.07 -12.95 0.45
CA GLY A 181 2.95 -12.77 -1.00
C GLY A 181 4.29 -12.92 -1.75
N PRO A 182 4.25 -12.89 -3.09
CA PRO A 182 5.41 -13.16 -3.94
C PRO A 182 6.27 -11.91 -4.23
N ASP A 183 5.98 -10.77 -3.59
CA ASP A 183 6.67 -9.51 -3.87
C ASP A 183 7.98 -9.34 -3.09
N ASP A 184 8.88 -8.50 -3.61
CA ASP A 184 10.23 -8.27 -3.07
C ASP A 184 10.24 -7.85 -1.59
N ARG A 185 9.25 -7.06 -1.15
CA ARG A 185 9.14 -6.64 0.26
C ARG A 185 8.79 -7.81 1.17
N SER A 186 7.87 -8.67 0.75
CA SER A 186 7.54 -9.91 1.45
C SER A 186 8.74 -10.86 1.51
N ALA A 187 9.49 -10.97 0.40
CA ALA A 187 10.73 -11.76 0.35
C ALA A 187 11.80 -11.23 1.31
N LYS A 188 11.99 -9.90 1.40
CA LYS A 188 12.91 -9.27 2.37
C LYS A 188 12.49 -9.53 3.82
N ARG A 189 11.20 -9.41 4.13
CA ARG A 189 10.66 -9.79 5.46
C ARG A 189 10.96 -11.26 5.79
N LEU A 190 10.72 -12.16 4.85
CA LEU A 190 11.05 -13.58 5.03
C LEU A 190 12.55 -13.81 5.24
N ALA A 191 13.40 -13.12 4.48
CA ALA A 191 14.86 -13.23 4.62
C ALA A 191 15.31 -12.82 6.03
N GLY A 192 14.91 -11.64 6.50
CA GLY A 192 15.23 -11.18 7.85
C GLY A 192 14.70 -12.11 8.95
N PHE A 193 13.47 -12.61 8.77
CA PHE A 193 12.88 -13.57 9.71
C PHE A 193 13.68 -14.89 9.77
N ARG A 194 14.06 -15.45 8.61
CA ARG A 194 14.87 -16.66 8.49
C ARG A 194 16.28 -16.50 9.05
N ASP A 195 16.93 -15.37 8.77
CA ASP A 195 18.30 -15.13 9.23
C ASP A 195 18.35 -15.03 10.76
N THR A 196 17.41 -14.30 11.37
CA THR A 196 17.29 -14.26 12.84
C THR A 196 16.94 -15.63 13.43
N ALA A 197 16.04 -16.38 12.78
CA ALA A 197 15.70 -17.73 13.21
C ALA A 197 16.95 -18.64 13.26
N ARG A 198 17.79 -18.59 12.22
CA ARG A 198 19.04 -19.34 12.12
C ARG A 198 20.06 -18.91 13.19
N GLU A 199 20.25 -17.61 13.36
CA GLU A 199 21.16 -17.04 14.37
C GLU A 199 20.78 -17.46 15.80
N CYS A 200 19.48 -17.56 16.08
CA CYS A 200 18.95 -17.97 17.37
C CYS A 200 18.85 -19.49 17.54
N GLY A 201 19.32 -20.28 16.58
CA GLY A 201 19.27 -21.75 16.61
C GLY A 201 17.85 -22.32 16.56
N THR A 202 16.87 -21.55 16.10
CA THR A 202 15.56 -22.11 15.73
C THR A 202 15.71 -22.76 14.35
N GLY A 203 15.03 -23.89 14.13
CA GLY A 203 15.24 -24.73 12.94
C GLY A 203 14.81 -24.06 11.63
N GLU A 204 14.53 -24.87 10.62
CA GLU A 204 14.01 -24.37 9.34
C GLU A 204 12.65 -23.68 9.52
N VAL A 205 12.48 -22.50 8.90
CA VAL A 205 11.21 -21.79 8.85
C VAL A 205 10.34 -22.36 7.75
N LEU A 206 9.16 -22.88 8.10
CA LEU A 206 8.15 -23.32 7.14
C LEU A 206 7.58 -22.12 6.39
N VAL A 207 7.35 -22.23 5.08
CA VAL A 207 6.90 -21.10 4.25
C VAL A 207 5.73 -21.50 3.36
N ALA A 208 4.69 -20.66 3.38
CA ALA A 208 3.64 -20.68 2.38
C ALA A 208 3.66 -19.35 1.59
N THR A 209 3.84 -19.46 0.27
CA THR A 209 3.77 -18.32 -0.65
C THR A 209 2.37 -18.24 -1.24
N LEU A 210 1.72 -17.10 -1.03
CA LEU A 210 0.37 -16.82 -1.53
C LEU A 210 0.41 -16.12 -2.89
N PRO A 211 -0.69 -16.14 -3.66
CA PRO A 211 -0.81 -15.31 -4.86
C PRO A 211 -0.84 -13.81 -4.53
N PRO A 212 -0.63 -12.93 -5.52
CA PRO A 212 -0.78 -11.48 -5.34
C PRO A 212 -2.17 -11.09 -4.83
N SER A 213 -2.23 -10.09 -3.95
CA SER A 213 -3.49 -9.58 -3.37
C SER A 213 -4.31 -10.64 -2.60
N ALA A 214 -3.63 -11.59 -1.96
CA ALA A 214 -4.30 -12.67 -1.25
C ALA A 214 -5.29 -12.19 -0.17
N SER A 215 -6.41 -12.91 -0.11
CA SER A 215 -7.54 -12.79 0.79
C SER A 215 -7.32 -13.49 2.13
N PRO A 216 -8.19 -13.24 3.14
CA PRO A 216 -8.21 -14.04 4.36
C PRO A 216 -8.44 -15.53 4.11
N GLY A 217 -9.21 -15.89 3.08
CA GLY A 217 -9.46 -17.30 2.71
C GLY A 217 -8.16 -18.02 2.35
N GLU A 218 -7.32 -17.41 1.52
CA GLU A 218 -6.01 -17.96 1.15
C GLU A 218 -5.06 -18.03 2.34
N GLY A 219 -5.16 -17.09 3.31
CA GLY A 219 -4.45 -17.18 4.58
C GLY A 219 -4.83 -18.41 5.40
N ALA A 220 -6.13 -18.74 5.45
CA ALA A 220 -6.61 -19.95 6.11
C ALA A 220 -6.12 -21.24 5.43
N GLU A 221 -6.20 -21.30 4.10
CA GLU A 221 -5.71 -22.43 3.31
C GLU A 221 -4.19 -22.63 3.47
N ALA A 222 -3.42 -21.54 3.51
CA ALA A 222 -1.99 -21.61 3.77
C ALA A 222 -1.67 -22.18 5.15
N LEU A 223 -2.41 -21.80 6.20
CA LEU A 223 -2.24 -22.44 7.51
C LEU A 223 -2.53 -23.94 7.44
N ALA A 224 -3.63 -24.32 6.79
CA ALA A 224 -4.00 -25.72 6.64
C ALA A 224 -2.90 -26.53 5.94
N GLY A 225 -2.31 -25.99 4.87
CA GLY A 225 -1.17 -26.60 4.18
C GLY A 225 0.07 -26.72 5.06
N LEU A 226 0.44 -25.65 5.78
CA LEU A 226 1.59 -25.64 6.68
C LEU A 226 1.46 -26.67 7.81
N LEU A 227 0.26 -26.83 8.38
CA LEU A 227 -0.04 -27.83 9.41
C LEU A 227 0.06 -29.28 8.88
N GLY A 228 -0.06 -29.49 7.56
CA GLY A 228 0.18 -30.77 6.91
C GLY A 228 1.66 -31.09 6.73
N CYS A 229 2.52 -30.08 6.63
CA CYS A 229 3.97 -30.24 6.45
C CYS A 229 4.75 -30.26 7.77
N GLY A 230 4.20 -29.69 8.84
CA GLY A 230 4.84 -29.62 10.14
C GLY A 230 3.92 -29.04 11.22
N ARG A 231 4.47 -28.79 12.41
CA ARG A 231 3.72 -28.24 13.55
C ARG A 231 4.40 -26.95 14.02
N PRO A 232 4.19 -25.81 13.33
CA PRO A 232 4.69 -24.53 13.81
C PRO A 232 4.01 -24.16 15.13
N ASP A 233 4.76 -23.54 16.04
CA ASP A 233 4.27 -22.95 17.29
C ASP A 233 4.15 -21.41 17.19
N ALA A 234 4.68 -20.81 16.10
CA ALA A 234 4.44 -19.43 15.73
C ALA A 234 4.38 -19.24 14.21
N VAL A 235 3.51 -18.35 13.75
CA VAL A 235 3.40 -17.93 12.35
C VAL A 235 3.45 -16.42 12.22
N PHE A 236 4.32 -15.93 11.34
CA PHE A 236 4.39 -14.52 10.94
C PHE A 236 3.77 -14.34 9.55
N CYS A 237 2.70 -13.56 9.48
CA CYS A 237 1.99 -13.25 8.25
C CYS A 237 2.44 -11.89 7.70
N SER A 238 2.68 -11.82 6.39
CA SER A 238 3.14 -10.59 5.72
C SER A 238 2.09 -9.47 5.61
N ASN A 239 0.88 -9.70 6.12
CA ASN A 239 -0.25 -8.77 6.16
C ASN A 239 -1.24 -9.22 7.26
N ASP A 240 -1.82 -8.28 8.01
CA ASP A 240 -2.85 -8.56 9.01
C ASP A 240 -4.13 -9.18 8.43
N THR A 241 -4.49 -8.86 7.18
CA THR A 241 -5.65 -9.48 6.50
C THR A 241 -5.44 -10.99 6.31
N ILE A 242 -4.21 -11.41 6.00
CA ILE A 242 -3.83 -12.83 5.91
C ILE A 242 -3.83 -13.46 7.30
N ALA A 243 -3.27 -12.76 8.30
CA ALA A 243 -3.23 -13.24 9.68
C ALA A 243 -4.63 -13.42 10.28
N ALA A 244 -5.60 -12.56 9.92
CA ALA A 244 -7.00 -12.75 10.28
C ALA A 244 -7.56 -14.08 9.73
N GLY A 245 -7.23 -14.40 8.47
CA GLY A 245 -7.52 -15.70 7.87
C GLY A 245 -6.96 -16.89 8.65
N VAL A 246 -5.70 -16.77 9.08
CA VAL A 246 -5.03 -17.76 9.94
C VAL A 246 -5.75 -17.91 11.27
N LEU A 247 -6.17 -16.82 11.92
CA LEU A 247 -6.94 -16.86 13.17
C LEU A 247 -8.30 -17.56 12.98
N PHE A 248 -9.01 -17.28 11.87
CA PHE A 248 -10.27 -17.96 11.56
C PHE A 248 -10.07 -19.47 11.37
N GLU A 249 -8.97 -19.88 10.75
CA GLU A 249 -8.65 -21.30 10.60
C GLU A 249 -8.27 -21.95 11.93
N CYS A 250 -7.53 -21.24 12.80
CA CYS A 250 -7.25 -21.71 14.16
C CYS A 250 -8.56 -21.95 14.91
N ALA A 251 -9.52 -21.02 14.84
CA ALA A 251 -10.82 -21.15 15.48
C ALA A 251 -11.60 -22.36 14.95
N ARG A 252 -11.66 -22.55 13.61
CA ARG A 252 -12.30 -23.73 12.98
C ARG A 252 -11.70 -25.05 13.45
N ARG A 253 -10.38 -25.10 13.62
CA ARG A 253 -9.64 -26.29 14.08
C ARG A 253 -9.53 -26.41 15.59
N ARG A 254 -10.07 -25.45 16.35
CA ARG A 254 -9.94 -25.35 17.81
C ARG A 254 -8.47 -25.32 18.29
N ILE A 255 -7.59 -24.69 17.52
CA ILE A 255 -6.19 -24.41 17.90
C ILE A 255 -6.21 -23.16 18.78
N ALA A 256 -5.74 -23.26 20.03
CA ALA A 256 -5.76 -22.12 20.93
C ALA A 256 -4.66 -21.12 20.57
N VAL A 257 -5.04 -19.87 20.33
CA VAL A 257 -4.11 -18.76 20.08
C VAL A 257 -4.11 -17.85 21.32
N PRO A 258 -2.94 -17.49 21.89
CA PRO A 258 -1.58 -17.82 21.43
C PRO A 258 -1.02 -19.13 22.00
N ARG A 259 -1.74 -19.90 22.82
CA ARG A 259 -1.19 -21.03 23.58
C ARG A 259 -0.50 -22.06 22.67
N ASP A 260 -1.25 -22.63 21.72
CA ASP A 260 -0.81 -23.71 20.85
C ASP A 260 -0.11 -23.17 19.59
N LEU A 261 -0.60 -22.05 19.04
CA LEU A 261 0.02 -21.35 17.91
C LEU A 261 -0.03 -19.84 18.16
N ALA A 262 1.13 -19.18 18.18
CA ALA A 262 1.20 -17.73 18.19
C ALA A 262 1.03 -17.19 16.76
N VAL A 263 0.15 -16.21 16.57
CA VAL A 263 -0.08 -15.57 15.27
C VAL A 263 0.36 -14.11 15.35
N MET A 264 1.22 -13.71 14.42
CA MET A 264 1.71 -12.34 14.28
C MET A 264 1.43 -11.84 12.86
N GLY A 265 0.93 -10.61 12.74
CA GLY A 265 0.70 -9.96 11.46
C GLY A 265 1.69 -8.84 11.15
N PHE A 266 1.35 -8.05 10.14
CA PHE A 266 2.16 -6.96 9.62
C PHE A 266 1.26 -5.83 9.08
N ALA A 267 1.71 -4.60 9.32
CA ALA A 267 1.13 -3.30 8.96
C ALA A 267 0.21 -2.64 10.01
N ASP A 268 -0.18 -3.35 11.08
CA ASP A 268 -1.08 -2.86 12.13
C ASP A 268 -2.38 -2.26 11.57
N LEU A 269 -3.00 -2.97 10.63
CA LEU A 269 -4.27 -2.59 10.02
C LEU A 269 -5.38 -2.54 11.08
N PRO A 270 -6.46 -1.76 10.86
CA PRO A 270 -7.58 -1.67 11.80
C PRO A 270 -8.16 -3.02 12.23
N ILE A 271 -8.13 -4.03 11.36
CA ILE A 271 -8.59 -5.39 11.67
C ILE A 271 -7.77 -6.06 12.79
N ALA A 272 -6.49 -5.72 12.94
CA ALA A 272 -5.59 -6.31 13.94
C ALA A 272 -6.08 -6.03 15.38
N ALA A 273 -6.67 -4.86 15.62
CA ALA A 273 -7.25 -4.50 16.91
C ALA A 273 -8.70 -4.96 17.08
N ALA A 274 -9.42 -5.23 15.98
CA ALA A 274 -10.85 -5.56 15.99
C ALA A 274 -11.14 -7.07 16.06
N ILE A 275 -10.17 -7.91 15.69
CA ILE A 275 -10.32 -9.37 15.71
C ILE A 275 -10.06 -9.97 17.09
N GLU A 276 -10.69 -11.11 17.39
CA GLU A 276 -10.48 -11.89 18.62
C GLU A 276 -9.85 -13.27 18.29
N PRO A 277 -8.73 -13.66 18.92
CA PRO A 277 -7.91 -12.82 19.80
C PRO A 277 -7.26 -11.67 19.04
N THR A 278 -7.00 -10.56 19.74
CA THR A 278 -6.33 -9.39 19.18
C THR A 278 -4.97 -9.76 18.61
N LEU A 279 -4.65 -9.23 17.42
CA LEU A 279 -3.46 -9.59 16.68
C LEU A 279 -2.26 -8.76 17.14
N THR A 280 -1.13 -9.43 17.41
CA THR A 280 0.16 -8.72 17.52
C THR A 280 0.67 -8.43 16.11
N SER A 281 1.06 -7.19 15.82
CA SER A 281 1.49 -6.80 14.47
C SER A 281 2.74 -5.93 14.48
N ILE A 282 3.49 -5.97 13.38
CA ILE A 282 4.50 -4.95 13.09
C ILE A 282 3.78 -3.69 12.61
N GLN A 283 3.99 -2.57 13.29
CA GLN A 283 3.38 -1.30 12.96
C GLN A 283 4.19 -0.57 11.88
N VAL A 284 3.50 -0.16 10.82
CA VAL A 284 4.03 0.70 9.76
C VAL A 284 3.40 2.07 9.89
N ARG A 285 4.21 3.14 9.87
CA ARG A 285 3.73 4.53 9.91
C ARG A 285 3.21 4.97 8.54
N ALA A 286 2.21 4.28 8.00
CA ALA A 286 1.75 4.40 6.61
C ALA A 286 1.21 5.80 6.28
N THR A 287 0.40 6.39 7.17
CA THR A 287 -0.08 7.77 7.02
C THR A 287 1.07 8.78 7.02
N GLU A 288 2.04 8.63 7.92
CA GLU A 288 3.23 9.50 7.96
C GLU A 288 4.05 9.36 6.68
N MET A 289 4.25 8.14 6.18
CA MET A 289 4.93 7.87 4.91
C MET A 289 4.31 8.63 3.75
N GLY A 290 2.97 8.63 3.65
CA GLY A 290 2.25 9.40 2.64
C GLY A 290 2.49 10.91 2.77
N SER A 291 2.40 11.44 3.99
CA SER A 291 2.65 12.87 4.25
C SER A 291 4.09 13.30 3.96
N ARG A 292 5.07 12.44 4.26
CA ARG A 292 6.49 12.68 3.98
C ARG A 292 6.75 12.64 2.48
N ALA A 293 6.18 11.67 1.76
CA ALA A 293 6.28 11.60 0.30
C ALA A 293 5.71 12.86 -0.36
N ALA A 294 4.56 13.36 0.12
CA ALA A 294 3.98 14.63 -0.35
C ALA A 294 4.94 15.80 -0.12
N ALA A 295 5.47 15.96 1.10
CA ALA A 295 6.38 17.04 1.45
C ALA A 295 7.66 17.03 0.59
N MET A 296 8.21 15.83 0.35
CA MET A 296 9.38 15.64 -0.52
C MET A 296 9.09 16.06 -1.98
N LEU A 297 7.94 15.66 -2.53
CA LEU A 297 7.53 16.07 -3.87
C LEU A 297 7.32 17.58 -3.96
N LEU A 298 6.61 18.17 -2.99
CA LEU A 298 6.31 19.60 -2.96
C LEU A 298 7.59 20.44 -2.90
N ALA A 299 8.56 20.07 -2.06
CA ALA A 299 9.86 20.73 -2.00
C ALA A 299 10.56 20.70 -3.37
N ARG A 300 10.60 19.53 -4.04
CA ARG A 300 11.17 19.42 -5.39
C ARG A 300 10.43 20.28 -6.42
N LEU A 301 9.11 20.39 -6.30
CA LEU A 301 8.24 21.17 -7.20
C LEU A 301 8.34 22.68 -7.00
N THR A 302 8.78 23.16 -5.82
CA THR A 302 9.07 24.57 -5.55
C THR A 302 10.52 24.95 -5.83
N GLY A 303 11.36 24.00 -6.26
CA GLY A 303 12.79 24.22 -6.52
C GLY A 303 13.66 24.12 -5.27
N GLU A 304 13.09 23.68 -4.15
CA GLU A 304 13.82 23.39 -2.93
C GLU A 304 14.47 22.00 -3.02
N ALA A 305 15.68 21.88 -2.48
CA ALA A 305 16.29 20.57 -2.26
C ALA A 305 15.64 19.94 -1.01
N PRO A 306 15.07 18.72 -1.10
CA PRO A 306 14.67 17.97 0.09
C PRO A 306 15.87 17.84 1.02
N ARG A 307 15.67 18.11 2.31
CA ARG A 307 16.72 17.99 3.33
C ARG A 307 17.36 16.61 3.32
N ASP A 308 16.52 15.58 3.26
CA ASP A 308 16.92 14.18 3.17
C ASP A 308 16.32 13.55 1.90
N ARG A 309 17.16 12.93 1.08
CA ARG A 309 16.70 12.19 -0.11
C ARG A 309 16.16 10.81 0.21
N ILE A 310 16.55 10.25 1.36
CA ILE A 310 16.13 8.96 1.86
C ILE A 310 15.67 9.16 3.29
N VAL A 311 14.39 8.90 3.57
CA VAL A 311 13.79 9.02 4.90
C VAL A 311 13.42 7.64 5.40
N ASP A 312 14.09 7.20 6.47
CA ASP A 312 13.76 5.95 7.16
C ASP A 312 12.79 6.23 8.31
N LEU A 313 11.61 5.61 8.25
CA LEU A 313 10.59 5.68 9.28
C LEU A 313 10.74 4.57 10.34
N GLY A 314 11.74 3.71 10.21
CA GLY A 314 11.99 2.62 11.14
C GLY A 314 10.83 1.62 11.22
N VAL A 315 10.99 0.66 12.12
CA VAL A 315 9.99 -0.37 12.39
C VAL A 315 9.67 -0.35 13.88
N SER A 316 8.39 -0.42 14.21
CA SER A 316 7.91 -0.58 15.58
C SER A 316 6.89 -1.72 15.63
N ARG A 317 6.55 -2.18 16.84
CA ARG A 317 5.58 -3.26 17.03
C ARG A 317 4.38 -2.70 17.80
N SER A 318 3.18 -3.02 17.35
CA SER A 318 1.96 -2.84 18.12
C SER A 318 1.59 -4.15 18.83
N SER A 319 1.02 -4.04 20.02
CA SER A 319 0.23 -5.13 20.60
C SER A 319 -1.03 -4.51 21.16
N SER A 320 -2.16 -4.79 20.53
CA SER A 320 -3.49 -4.45 20.99
C SER A 320 -3.92 -5.39 22.12
N GLY A 321 -3.07 -5.58 23.14
CA GLY A 321 -3.44 -6.33 24.32
C GLY A 321 -4.51 -5.56 25.08
N ARG A 322 -5.78 -5.91 24.91
CA ARG A 322 -6.78 -5.57 25.91
C ARG A 322 -6.36 -6.32 27.18
N ALA A 323 -6.00 -5.60 28.23
CA ALA A 323 -5.78 -6.21 29.54
C ALA A 323 -7.00 -7.10 29.84
N PRO A 324 -6.81 -8.35 30.32
CA PRO A 324 -7.94 -9.19 30.68
C PRO A 324 -8.79 -8.38 31.65
N ARG A 325 -10.07 -8.18 31.32
CA ARG A 325 -11.02 -7.60 32.27
C ARG A 325 -10.89 -8.47 33.52
N ALA A 326 -10.39 -7.89 34.61
CA ALA A 326 -10.42 -8.54 35.91
C ALA A 326 -11.86 -9.00 36.11
N GLY A 327 -12.05 -10.32 36.14
CA GLY A 327 -13.37 -10.90 36.34
C GLY A 327 -13.93 -10.28 37.60
N ALA A 328 -15.07 -9.60 37.46
CA ALA A 328 -15.92 -9.33 38.60
C ALA A 328 -16.17 -10.70 39.24
N GLY A 329 -15.60 -10.91 40.43
CA GLY A 329 -15.90 -12.08 41.23
C GLY A 329 -17.42 -12.17 41.43
N PRO A 330 -17.96 -13.36 41.66
CA PRO A 330 -19.40 -13.53 41.86
C PRO A 330 -19.80 -12.74 43.11
N GLY A 331 -20.35 -11.54 42.88
CA GLY A 331 -20.94 -10.70 43.91
C GLY A 331 -22.12 -11.44 44.50
N GLY A 332 -22.04 -11.65 45.82
CA GLY A 332 -23.00 -12.41 46.60
C GLY A 332 -24.44 -11.97 46.38
N GLY A 333 -25.32 -12.98 46.36
CA GLY A 333 -26.75 -12.79 46.36
C GLY A 333 -27.20 -12.05 47.62
N GLY A 334 -28.01 -11.02 47.39
CA GLY A 334 -28.86 -10.38 48.37
C GLY A 334 -30.08 -9.83 47.64
N GLY A 335 -31.20 -10.55 47.74
CA GLY A 335 -32.52 -10.00 47.44
C GLY A 335 -32.92 -8.92 48.47
N PRO A 336 -34.15 -8.38 48.43
CA PRO A 336 -35.35 -8.96 47.82
C PRO A 336 -36.08 -8.03 46.83
N GLY A 337 -37.03 -8.63 46.10
CA GLY A 337 -38.01 -7.94 45.28
C GLY A 337 -39.32 -7.61 46.01
N GLY A 338 -40.23 -7.02 45.23
CA GLY A 338 -41.60 -6.64 45.60
C GLY A 338 -41.67 -5.18 46.05
N GLY A 339 -42.33 -4.26 45.38
CA GLY A 339 -43.50 -4.35 44.51
C GLY A 339 -44.53 -3.37 45.06
N GLY A 340 -45.03 -2.44 44.25
CA GLY A 340 -46.18 -1.62 44.63
C GLY A 340 -46.25 -0.22 44.00
N GLY A 341 -47.15 -0.08 43.02
CA GLY A 341 -48.27 0.86 43.16
C GLY A 341 -48.18 2.26 42.55
N GLY A 342 -49.00 2.50 41.51
CA GLY A 342 -49.68 3.76 41.20
C GLY A 342 -48.85 4.81 40.44
N GLY A 343 -49.34 5.54 39.45
CA GLY A 343 -50.67 5.69 38.88
C GLY A 343 -50.76 7.03 38.12
N ALA A 344 -51.46 7.00 36.99
CA ALA A 344 -52.20 8.10 36.34
C ALA A 344 -51.49 9.25 35.56
N GLY A 345 -52.03 9.45 34.34
CA GLY A 345 -52.17 10.74 33.64
C GLY A 345 -51.18 10.94 32.48
N GLY A 346 -51.55 11.14 31.21
CA GLY A 346 -52.83 11.37 30.55
C GLY A 346 -52.63 12.34 29.37
N GLY A 347 -53.11 11.97 28.17
CA GLY A 347 -53.34 12.85 27.00
C GLY A 347 -52.09 13.25 26.21
N GLY A 348 -52.07 13.32 24.88
CA GLY A 348 -53.09 13.19 23.84
C GLY A 348 -52.53 13.83 22.56
N GLY A 349 -53.06 13.42 21.41
CA GLY A 349 -53.02 14.24 20.18
C GLY A 349 -51.99 13.88 19.11
N ALA A 350 -52.37 12.99 18.19
CA ALA A 350 -52.08 13.15 16.77
C ALA A 350 -53.05 14.22 16.18
N PRO A 351 -52.76 14.82 15.02
CA PRO A 351 -53.05 14.19 13.71
C PRO A 351 -51.89 14.42 12.72
N GLY A 352 -51.77 13.80 11.54
CA GLY A 352 -52.71 13.07 10.70
C GLY A 352 -52.59 13.61 9.26
N GLY A 353 -52.48 12.70 8.28
CA GLY A 353 -52.73 12.92 6.85
C GLY A 353 -51.52 13.40 6.03
N GLY A 354 -51.23 12.86 4.84
CA GLY A 354 -51.93 11.84 4.08
C GLY A 354 -51.55 11.92 2.60
N GLY A 355 -51.40 10.74 1.98
CA GLY A 355 -51.62 10.46 0.56
C GLY A 355 -50.51 10.88 -0.42
N ALA A 356 -50.39 10.28 -1.59
CA ALA A 356 -50.93 9.06 -2.18
C ALA A 356 -50.32 8.94 -3.59
N GLY A 357 -50.30 7.72 -4.15
CA GLY A 357 -50.15 7.46 -5.59
C GLY A 357 -48.76 6.92 -5.97
N GLY A 358 -48.58 5.74 -6.56
CA GLY A 358 -49.53 4.80 -7.15
C GLY A 358 -49.04 4.37 -8.54
N GLY A 359 -48.85 3.06 -8.73
CA GLY A 359 -48.72 2.36 -10.03
C GLY A 359 -47.38 2.53 -10.75
N GLY A 360 -46.76 1.53 -11.39
CA GLY A 360 -47.23 0.22 -11.85
C GLY A 360 -46.87 0.05 -13.33
N GLY A 361 -46.25 -1.09 -13.69
CA GLY A 361 -45.96 -1.53 -15.08
C GLY A 361 -44.53 -1.21 -15.54
N GLY A 362 -43.67 -2.13 -16.00
CA GLY A 362 -43.91 -3.39 -16.71
C GLY A 362 -43.66 -3.17 -18.21
N GLY A 363 -42.67 -3.84 -18.80
CA GLY A 363 -42.54 -3.89 -20.27
C GLY A 363 -41.12 -4.00 -20.80
N ALA A 364 -40.85 -5.14 -21.45
CA ALA A 364 -39.63 -5.48 -22.16
C ALA A 364 -39.54 -4.91 -23.59
N GLY A 365 -38.34 -4.92 -24.16
CA GLY A 365 -38.02 -4.73 -25.59
C GLY A 365 -36.54 -4.36 -25.70
N GLY A 366 -35.63 -5.10 -26.33
CA GLY A 366 -35.76 -5.83 -27.59
C GLY A 366 -35.30 -4.91 -28.73
N GLY A 367 -34.03 -5.00 -29.13
CA GLY A 367 -33.49 -4.18 -30.22
C GLY A 367 -32.03 -4.52 -30.53
N GLY A 368 -31.84 -5.47 -31.46
CA GLY A 368 -30.55 -5.76 -32.05
C GLY A 368 -30.13 -4.70 -33.08
N GLY A 369 -28.82 -4.60 -33.28
CA GLY A 369 -28.21 -3.83 -34.35
C GLY A 369 -26.82 -4.40 -34.63
N GLY A 370 -26.73 -5.23 -35.66
CA GLY A 370 -25.46 -5.62 -36.27
C GLY A 370 -24.93 -4.52 -37.18
N GLY A 371 -23.62 -4.52 -37.37
CA GLY A 371 -22.91 -3.66 -38.33
C GLY A 371 -21.44 -4.04 -38.34
N GLY A 372 -21.09 -4.98 -39.20
CA GLY A 372 -19.71 -5.41 -39.42
C GLY A 372 -18.95 -4.50 -40.40
N GLY A 373 -17.67 -4.82 -40.54
CA GLY A 373 -16.99 -4.74 -41.83
C GLY A 373 -15.86 -3.72 -41.95
N GLY A 374 -14.67 -4.23 -42.26
CA GLY A 374 -13.80 -3.62 -43.27
C GLY A 374 -12.53 -2.97 -42.75
N GLY A 375 -11.42 -3.71 -42.87
CA GLY A 375 -10.07 -3.16 -42.72
C GLY A 375 -9.49 -2.62 -44.04
N GLY A 376 -8.18 -2.39 -44.03
CA GLY A 376 -7.37 -2.30 -45.24
C GLY A 376 -6.36 -1.16 -45.28
N GLY A 377 -5.08 -1.54 -45.44
CA GLY A 377 -3.99 -0.75 -46.05
C GLY A 377 -3.26 0.21 -45.09
N GLY A 378 -1.95 0.16 -44.88
CA GLY A 378 -0.87 -0.28 -45.77
C GLY A 378 -0.20 0.94 -46.38
N GLY A 379 1.04 1.22 -45.96
CA GLY A 379 1.86 2.31 -46.50
C GLY A 379 3.19 2.40 -45.78
N GLY A 380 4.23 1.77 -46.36
CA GLY A 380 5.62 1.92 -45.94
C GLY A 380 6.29 3.16 -46.53
N GLY A 381 7.50 3.45 -46.05
CA GLY A 381 8.38 4.48 -46.61
C GLY A 381 9.61 4.67 -45.73
N GLY A 382 10.71 4.01 -46.08
CA GLY A 382 12.00 4.13 -45.42
C GLY A 382 12.78 5.37 -45.85
N GLY A 383 13.91 5.60 -45.18
CA GLY A 383 14.91 6.60 -45.55
C GLY A 383 15.96 6.77 -44.47
N GLY A 384 17.12 6.16 -44.67
CA GLY A 384 18.26 6.26 -43.75
C GLY A 384 19.06 7.56 -43.88
N GLY A 385 19.95 7.78 -42.91
CA GLY A 385 20.95 8.85 -42.96
C GLY A 385 21.95 8.68 -41.83
N ARG A 386 23.15 8.19 -42.16
CA ARG A 386 24.33 8.12 -41.29
C ARG A 386 24.95 9.51 -41.15
N GLY A 387 25.60 9.77 -40.02
CA GLY A 387 26.52 10.90 -39.85
C GLY A 387 27.33 10.75 -38.56
N ALA A 388 28.62 10.50 -38.72
CA ALA A 388 29.62 10.31 -37.67
C ALA A 388 30.48 11.57 -37.48
N GLY A 389 31.19 11.62 -36.35
CA GLY A 389 32.31 12.54 -36.07
C GLY A 389 31.92 13.67 -35.11
N GLY A 390 32.66 14.00 -34.06
CA GLY A 390 33.97 13.56 -33.59
C GLY A 390 34.60 14.68 -32.76
N GLY A 391 35.29 14.30 -31.67
CA GLY A 391 36.46 15.02 -31.14
C GLY A 391 36.24 16.18 -30.16
N GLY A 392 37.03 16.17 -29.08
CA GLY A 392 37.63 17.41 -28.55
C GLY A 392 37.54 17.69 -27.05
N GLY A 393 38.36 16.99 -26.26
CA GLY A 393 39.37 17.58 -25.35
C GLY A 393 38.99 18.51 -24.18
N GLY A 394 39.46 18.14 -22.98
CA GLY A 394 40.42 18.98 -22.25
C GLY A 394 40.00 19.61 -20.90
N GLY A 395 40.80 19.34 -19.87
CA GLY A 395 40.94 20.14 -18.62
C GLY A 395 40.15 19.58 -17.43
N GLY A 396 40.72 19.08 -16.32
CA GLY A 396 41.98 19.44 -15.68
C GLY A 396 41.70 20.41 -14.52
N GLY A 397 41.59 19.90 -13.29
CA GLY A 397 41.40 20.72 -12.10
C GLY A 397 41.20 19.89 -10.84
N GLY A 398 42.28 19.59 -10.13
CA GLY A 398 42.27 18.87 -8.86
C GLY A 398 42.18 19.80 -7.64
N LEU A 399 41.48 19.28 -6.61
CA LEU A 399 41.69 19.44 -5.16
C LEU A 399 41.44 20.83 -4.52
N PRO A 400 41.18 20.92 -3.19
CA PRO A 400 41.35 19.90 -2.16
C PRO A 400 40.14 19.60 -1.26
N ALA A 401 40.26 18.43 -0.61
CA ALA A 401 39.47 17.99 0.53
C ALA A 401 39.55 18.97 1.72
N ARG A 402 38.42 19.17 2.40
CA ARG A 402 38.37 19.68 3.77
C ARG A 402 37.55 18.73 4.63
N SER A 403 38.24 18.09 5.56
CA SER A 403 37.72 17.37 6.70
C SER A 403 37.07 18.36 7.67
N ALA A 404 35.83 18.09 8.06
CA ALA A 404 35.21 18.68 9.23
C ALA A 404 34.35 17.61 9.91
N SER A 405 34.95 16.97 10.91
CA SER A 405 34.29 16.18 11.94
C SER A 405 33.45 17.12 12.78
N MET A 406 32.11 17.01 12.76
CA MET A 406 31.26 17.52 13.84
C MET A 406 30.05 16.60 14.10
N ARG A 407 29.97 16.25 15.38
CA ARG A 407 29.04 15.40 16.12
C ARG A 407 27.55 15.54 15.76
N ALA A 408 26.87 14.40 15.72
CA ALA A 408 25.41 14.29 15.78
C ALA A 408 24.88 14.50 17.22
N PRO A 409 23.69 15.10 17.42
CA PRO A 409 22.98 15.13 18.70
C PRO A 409 22.19 13.82 18.97
N PRO A 410 21.81 13.53 20.23
CA PRO A 410 21.42 12.19 20.65
C PRO A 410 19.99 11.82 20.24
N VAL A 411 19.82 10.55 19.86
CA VAL A 411 18.53 9.87 19.64
C VAL A 411 18.03 9.35 20.99
N ALA A 412 16.76 9.61 21.30
CA ALA A 412 16.09 9.16 22.53
C ALA A 412 15.74 7.66 22.48
N ASP A 413 16.09 6.98 23.58
CA ASP A 413 15.68 5.69 24.13
C ASP A 413 15.50 4.47 23.20
N SER A 414 16.56 3.65 23.19
CA SER A 414 16.57 2.27 22.73
C SER A 414 16.04 1.32 23.82
N LEU A 415 15.19 0.38 23.40
CA LEU A 415 14.84 -0.81 24.16
C LEU A 415 16.05 -1.75 24.24
N ALA A 416 16.73 -1.77 25.39
CA ALA A 416 17.57 -2.88 25.82
C ALA A 416 16.92 -3.56 27.03
N PRO A 417 16.92 -4.90 27.08
CA PRO A 417 16.99 -5.59 28.35
C PRO A 417 18.31 -6.36 28.48
N ASP A 418 18.88 -6.23 29.68
CA ASP A 418 19.94 -7.05 30.25
C ASP A 418 19.77 -8.55 29.93
N LEU A 419 20.79 -9.14 29.31
CA LEU A 419 20.96 -10.59 29.26
C LEU A 419 22.28 -10.96 29.94
N GLY A 420 22.27 -10.86 31.26
CA GLY A 420 23.27 -11.46 32.13
C GLY A 420 23.00 -12.96 32.35
N ARG A 421 23.91 -13.79 31.83
CA ARG A 421 24.35 -15.10 32.36
C ARG A 421 23.26 -16.13 32.74
N ASN A 422 22.96 -17.05 31.82
CA ASN A 422 22.98 -18.50 32.07
C ASN A 422 22.54 -19.27 30.80
N LEU A 423 23.50 -19.77 30.03
CA LEU A 423 23.28 -20.78 28.98
C LEU A 423 24.13 -22.02 29.31
N PRO A 424 23.56 -23.23 29.43
CA PRO A 424 24.34 -24.44 29.62
C PRO A 424 25.08 -24.82 28.32
N ARG A 425 26.36 -25.17 28.44
CA ARG A 425 27.21 -25.66 27.35
C ARG A 425 26.76 -27.05 26.89
N ILE A 426 26.27 -27.18 25.66
CA ILE A 426 25.94 -28.47 25.03
C ILE A 426 27.09 -28.91 24.10
N ARG A 427 27.56 -30.15 24.27
CA ARG A 427 28.63 -30.77 23.48
C ARG A 427 28.16 -31.14 22.06
N PRO A 428 29.05 -31.11 21.04
CA PRO A 428 28.67 -31.38 19.65
C PRO A 428 28.48 -32.89 19.40
N GLN A 429 27.33 -33.26 18.83
CA GLN A 429 27.11 -34.61 18.27
C GLN A 429 27.53 -34.67 16.79
N ARG A 430 28.01 -35.86 16.42
CA ARG A 430 28.72 -36.19 15.17
C ARG A 430 27.82 -36.08 13.92
N ARG A 431 28.41 -35.54 12.85
CA ARG A 431 27.86 -35.44 11.49
C ARG A 431 27.60 -36.84 10.89
N ARG A 432 26.43 -37.05 10.29
CA ARG A 432 26.20 -38.09 9.27
C ARG A 432 26.14 -37.42 7.89
N GLY A 433 26.83 -38.02 6.92
CA GLY A 433 27.05 -37.49 5.58
C GLY A 433 25.83 -37.57 4.64
N PRO A 434 25.94 -37.00 3.43
CA PRO A 434 24.82 -36.81 2.52
C PRO A 434 24.45 -38.10 1.77
N VAL A 435 23.14 -38.35 1.64
CA VAL A 435 22.59 -39.36 0.73
C VAL A 435 22.25 -38.69 -0.60
N THR A 436 22.93 -39.14 -1.65
CA THR A 436 22.74 -38.73 -3.04
C THR A 436 21.56 -39.52 -3.63
N THR A 437 20.55 -38.85 -4.17
CA THR A 437 19.51 -39.52 -4.98
C THR A 437 19.61 -39.02 -6.42
N GLN A 438 20.01 -39.93 -7.31
CA GLN A 438 20.13 -39.69 -8.75
C GLN A 438 18.75 -39.62 -9.42
N ALA A 439 18.58 -38.64 -10.31
CA ALA A 439 17.45 -38.51 -11.21
C ALA A 439 17.50 -39.56 -12.32
N ARG A 440 16.32 -40.08 -12.72
CA ARG A 440 16.15 -40.96 -13.89
C ARG A 440 15.23 -40.26 -14.92
N PRO A 441 15.52 -40.38 -16.24
CA PRO A 441 14.91 -39.52 -17.27
C PRO A 441 13.55 -40.02 -17.80
N LEU A 442 12.77 -39.07 -18.32
CA LEU A 442 11.50 -39.24 -19.04
C LEU A 442 11.67 -39.96 -20.39
N PRO A 443 10.72 -40.80 -20.83
CA PRO A 443 10.54 -41.14 -22.23
C PRO A 443 9.43 -40.31 -22.91
N ALA A 444 9.63 -40.03 -24.19
CA ALA A 444 8.73 -39.31 -25.10
C ALA A 444 7.60 -40.21 -25.68
N ASN A 445 6.46 -39.56 -25.98
CA ASN A 445 5.15 -39.95 -26.54
C ASN A 445 5.19 -40.74 -27.89
N PRO A 446 4.07 -41.15 -28.59
CA PRO A 446 2.61 -41.16 -28.27
C PRO A 446 1.77 -42.40 -28.74
N ARG A 447 0.55 -42.61 -28.20
CA ARG A 447 -0.76 -42.84 -28.92
C ARG A 447 -1.87 -43.49 -28.06
N SER A 448 -3.11 -43.14 -28.47
CA SER A 448 -4.49 -43.59 -28.15
C SER A 448 -5.15 -43.22 -26.82
N MET A 449 -6.15 -42.34 -26.94
CA MET A 449 -7.20 -41.96 -25.95
C MET A 449 -8.16 -43.13 -25.62
N PRO A 450 -9.06 -43.01 -24.62
CA PRO A 450 -10.32 -42.26 -24.80
C PRO A 450 -10.76 -41.35 -23.62
N THR A 451 -11.56 -40.35 -23.98
CA THR A 451 -12.34 -39.40 -23.17
C THR A 451 -13.32 -40.05 -22.17
N PRO A 452 -13.52 -39.47 -20.97
CA PRO A 452 -14.72 -39.74 -20.16
C PRO A 452 -15.76 -38.62 -20.26
N THR A 453 -16.99 -39.09 -20.48
CA THR A 453 -18.27 -38.39 -20.56
C THR A 453 -18.63 -37.65 -19.26
N ILE A 454 -19.02 -36.39 -19.39
CA ILE A 454 -19.75 -35.63 -18.36
C ILE A 454 -21.22 -36.07 -18.41
N THR A 455 -21.76 -36.50 -17.27
CA THR A 455 -23.21 -36.67 -17.10
C THR A 455 -23.73 -35.57 -16.16
N ARG A 456 -24.91 -35.07 -16.51
CA ARG A 456 -25.60 -33.84 -16.12
C ARG A 456 -25.77 -33.58 -14.63
#